data_AF-A0A1V3S942-F1
#
_entry.id   AF-A0A1V3S942-F1
#
_cell.length_a   1.000
_cell.length_b   1.000
_cell.length_c   1.000
_cell.angle_alpha   90.00
_cell.angle_beta   90.00
_cell.angle_gamma   90.00
#
_symmetry.space_group_name_H-M   'P 1'
#
loop_
_entity.id
_entity.type
_entity.pdbx_description
1 polymer ?
#
loop_
_entity_poly.entity_id
_entity_poly.type
_entity_poly.pdbx_seq_one_letter_code
_entity_poly.pdbx_strand_id
1 'polypeptide(L)'
;MKSQIQWIAMIALVLATSAASAQFVQGNEAVRVMTDGTKKVEVPPLPSVALGSPCPAAKPGCAGGGWKMLESDSGLVECTEVFARPTTCRPSTYGVEKRSRAWIVKVNGQWVQCAQPDSSGKCVSLKSLPVSAVQ
;
A
#
# COMPACT_ATOMS: atom_id res chain seq x y z
N MET A 1 -34.79 -21.61 56.72
CA MET A 1 -33.56 -20.96 56.23
C MET A 1 -33.61 -20.99 54.71
N LYS A 2 -33.73 -19.83 54.05
CA LYS A 2 -33.87 -19.69 52.59
C LYS A 2 -32.48 -19.64 51.97
N SER A 3 -32.10 -20.64 51.17
CA SER A 3 -30.87 -20.60 50.37
C SER A 3 -31.22 -20.21 48.94
N GLN A 4 -30.99 -18.94 48.62
CA GLN A 4 -31.13 -18.38 47.28
C GLN A 4 -29.86 -18.73 46.49
N ILE A 5 -29.91 -19.80 45.70
CA ILE A 5 -28.81 -20.17 44.81
C ILE A 5 -28.92 -19.28 43.57
N GLN A 6 -28.13 -18.20 43.54
CA GLN A 6 -28.00 -17.31 42.40
C GLN A 6 -27.20 -18.00 41.29
N TRP A 7 -27.88 -18.29 40.18
CA TRP A 7 -27.25 -18.77 38.95
C TRP A 7 -26.65 -17.58 38.19
N ILE A 8 -25.32 -17.44 38.23
CA ILE A 8 -24.58 -16.48 37.42
C ILE A 8 -24.36 -17.11 36.04
N ALA A 9 -25.13 -16.67 35.04
CA ALA A 9 -24.91 -17.03 33.65
C ALA A 9 -23.73 -16.21 33.09
N MET A 10 -22.56 -16.84 32.94
CA MET A 10 -21.42 -16.23 32.22
C MET A 10 -21.66 -16.32 30.71
N ILE A 11 -21.99 -15.19 30.10
CA ILE A 11 -22.01 -15.04 28.64
C ILE A 11 -20.55 -14.81 28.20
N ALA A 12 -19.93 -15.83 27.63
CA ALA A 12 -18.62 -15.71 26.99
C ALA A 12 -18.79 -15.05 25.62
N LEU A 13 -18.51 -13.75 25.53
CA LEU A 13 -18.48 -13.01 24.27
C LEU A 13 -17.17 -13.36 23.53
N VAL A 14 -17.23 -14.31 22.59
CA VAL A 14 -16.11 -14.62 21.69
C VAL A 14 -15.95 -13.45 20.72
N LEU A 15 -15.01 -12.55 21.01
CA LEU A 15 -14.55 -11.54 20.07
C LEU A 15 -13.77 -12.25 18.96
N ALA A 16 -14.46 -12.57 17.86
CA ALA A 16 -13.79 -12.92 16.60
C ALA A 16 -12.91 -11.72 16.21
N THR A 17 -11.60 -11.86 16.40
CA THR A 17 -10.61 -10.87 16.01
C THR A 17 -10.49 -10.94 14.51
N SER A 18 -11.39 -10.25 13.81
CA SER A 18 -11.23 -10.00 12.39
C SER A 18 -9.90 -9.28 12.23
N ALA A 19 -8.89 -9.95 11.66
CA ALA A 19 -7.66 -9.30 11.24
C ALA A 19 -8.04 -8.29 10.17
N ALA A 20 -8.36 -7.07 10.60
CA ALA A 20 -8.62 -5.95 9.72
C ALA A 20 -7.34 -5.75 8.93
N SER A 21 -7.34 -6.23 7.68
CA SER A 21 -6.25 -6.00 6.73
C SER A 21 -6.32 -4.52 6.35
N ALA A 22 -5.80 -3.67 7.23
CA ALA A 22 -5.79 -2.24 7.03
C ALA A 22 -4.92 -1.94 5.81
N GLN A 23 -5.48 -1.13 4.90
CA GLN A 23 -4.69 -0.50 3.84
C GLN A 23 -3.72 0.50 4.50
N PHE A 24 -2.53 0.66 3.94
CA PHE A 24 -1.59 1.69 4.40
C PHE A 24 -2.04 3.08 3.96
N VAL A 25 -2.80 3.15 2.87
CA VAL A 25 -3.49 4.37 2.42
C VAL A 25 -4.98 4.09 2.39
N GLN A 26 -5.74 4.81 3.21
CA GLN A 26 -7.19 4.70 3.24
C GLN A 26 -7.76 5.02 1.85
N GLY A 27 -8.65 4.15 1.35
CA GLY A 27 -9.29 4.35 0.05
C GLY A 27 -8.45 3.91 -1.16
N ASN A 28 -7.32 3.23 -0.94
CA ASN A 28 -6.51 2.70 -2.03
C ASN A 28 -7.18 1.49 -2.70
N GLU A 29 -7.81 1.69 -3.85
CA GLU A 29 -8.52 0.66 -4.61
C GLU A 29 -7.61 -0.43 -5.19
N ALA A 30 -6.29 -0.21 -5.16
CA ALA A 30 -5.30 -1.21 -5.56
C ALA A 30 -5.27 -2.39 -4.59
N VAL A 31 -5.81 -2.23 -3.39
CA VAL A 31 -5.84 -3.25 -2.35
C VAL A 31 -7.28 -3.61 -2.06
N ARG A 32 -7.66 -4.83 -2.36
CA ARG A 32 -9.03 -5.32 -2.17
C ARG A 32 -9.01 -6.52 -1.25
N VAL A 33 -9.82 -6.47 -0.20
CA VAL A 33 -10.11 -7.64 0.62
C VAL A 33 -11.24 -8.39 -0.07
N MET A 34 -10.97 -9.62 -0.47
CA MET A 34 -11.91 -10.52 -1.12
C MET A 34 -12.87 -11.13 -0.08
N THR A 35 -13.96 -11.72 -0.55
CA THR A 35 -15.00 -12.32 0.32
C THR A 35 -14.50 -13.52 1.13
N ASP A 36 -13.41 -14.16 0.70
CA ASP A 36 -12.73 -15.24 1.40
C ASP A 36 -11.68 -14.74 2.42
N GLY A 37 -11.59 -13.41 2.61
CA GLY A 37 -10.62 -12.77 3.49
C GLY A 37 -9.23 -12.61 2.87
N THR A 38 -8.98 -13.08 1.64
CA THR A 38 -7.70 -12.88 0.97
C THR A 38 -7.54 -11.43 0.51
N LYS A 39 -6.30 -10.92 0.55
CA LYS A 39 -5.96 -9.60 0.04
C LYS A 39 -5.47 -9.74 -1.39
N LYS A 40 -6.16 -9.10 -2.33
CA LYS A 40 -5.69 -8.93 -3.72
C LYS A 40 -5.05 -7.57 -3.86
N VAL A 41 -3.83 -7.54 -4.39
CA VAL A 41 -3.11 -6.29 -4.64
C VAL A 41 -2.83 -6.12 -6.13
N GLU A 42 -3.05 -4.91 -6.63
CA GLU A 42 -2.67 -4.49 -7.97
C GLU A 42 -1.48 -3.53 -7.89
N VAL A 43 -0.64 -3.54 -8.92
CA VAL A 43 0.41 -2.53 -9.13
C VAL A 43 0.15 -1.80 -10.46
N PRO A 44 0.66 -0.57 -10.65
CA PRO A 44 0.51 0.13 -11.91
C PRO A 44 1.01 -0.70 -13.08
N PRO A 45 0.22 -0.84 -14.16
CA PRO A 45 0.65 -1.59 -15.33
C PRO A 45 1.81 -0.86 -16.02
N LEU A 46 2.68 -1.63 -16.67
CA LEU A 46 3.70 -1.06 -17.53
C LEU A 46 3.04 -0.31 -18.69
N PRO A 47 3.55 0.87 -19.07
CA PRO A 47 3.05 1.59 -20.22
C PRO A 47 3.47 0.86 -21.50
N SER A 48 2.75 1.10 -22.59
CA SER A 48 3.07 0.48 -23.89
C SER A 48 4.34 1.03 -24.54
N VAL A 49 4.92 2.11 -24.00
CA VAL A 49 6.17 2.70 -24.49
C VAL A 49 7.37 1.99 -23.88
N ALA A 50 8.46 1.91 -24.65
CA ALA A 50 9.71 1.34 -24.16
C ALA A 50 10.23 2.18 -22.98
N LEU A 51 10.38 1.53 -21.83
CA LEU A 51 11.01 2.11 -20.65
C LEU A 51 12.51 1.79 -20.67
N GLY A 52 13.33 2.73 -20.18
CA GLY A 52 14.74 2.44 -19.92
C GLY A 52 14.93 1.30 -18.91
N SER A 53 16.17 0.80 -18.82
CA SER A 53 16.56 -0.25 -17.88
C SER A 53 16.18 0.15 -16.44
N PRO A 54 15.56 -0.76 -15.67
CA PRO A 54 15.18 -0.48 -14.29
C PRO A 54 16.40 -0.14 -13.43
N CYS A 55 16.26 0.83 -12.53
CA CYS A 55 17.27 1.16 -11.54
C CYS A 55 17.01 0.36 -10.26
N PRO A 56 17.86 -0.61 -9.87
CA PRO A 56 17.57 -1.49 -8.76
C PRO A 56 17.47 -0.75 -7.41
N ALA A 57 16.54 -1.15 -6.54
CA ALA A 57 16.37 -0.56 -5.21
C ALA A 57 17.58 -0.76 -4.29
N ALA A 58 18.41 -1.78 -4.56
CA ALA A 58 19.64 -2.04 -3.83
C ALA A 58 20.81 -1.14 -4.27
N LYS A 59 20.70 -0.45 -5.41
CA LYS A 59 21.77 0.39 -5.94
C LYS A 59 21.65 1.83 -5.39
N PRO A 60 22.70 2.37 -4.74
CA PRO A 60 22.70 3.75 -4.26
C PRO A 60 22.42 4.76 -5.39
N GLY A 61 21.67 5.81 -5.07
CA GLY A 61 21.33 6.90 -6.01
C GLY A 61 20.14 6.62 -6.92
N CYS A 62 19.64 5.38 -7.02
CA CYS A 62 18.52 5.05 -7.90
C CYS A 62 17.19 5.71 -7.52
N ALA A 63 16.95 5.93 -6.23
CA ALA A 63 15.71 6.54 -5.76
C ALA A 63 15.72 8.07 -5.82
N GLY A 64 16.64 8.71 -6.57
CA GLY A 64 16.98 10.15 -6.48
C GLY A 64 15.83 11.17 -6.48
N GLY A 65 14.61 10.79 -6.89
CA GLY A 65 13.38 11.59 -6.80
C GLY A 65 12.46 11.29 -5.60
N GLY A 66 12.90 10.47 -4.63
CA GLY A 66 12.11 9.93 -3.54
C GLY A 66 11.53 8.54 -3.85
N TRP A 67 11.30 7.75 -2.80
CA TRP A 67 10.78 6.39 -2.93
C TRP A 67 9.29 6.38 -3.28
N LYS A 68 8.90 5.54 -4.22
CA LYS A 68 7.52 5.28 -4.58
C LYS A 68 6.96 4.20 -3.66
N MET A 69 5.97 4.56 -2.86
CA MET A 69 5.34 3.66 -1.90
C MET A 69 4.21 2.92 -2.57
N LEU A 70 4.32 1.59 -2.64
CA LEU A 70 3.29 0.73 -3.20
C LEU A 70 2.89 -0.32 -2.18
N GLU A 71 1.62 -0.67 -2.14
CA GLU A 71 1.21 -1.92 -1.52
C GLU A 71 1.45 -3.06 -2.51
N SER A 72 1.89 -4.21 -1.99
CA SER A 72 2.11 -5.44 -2.73
C SER A 72 1.60 -6.64 -1.93
N ASP A 73 1.66 -7.83 -2.51
CA ASP A 73 1.34 -9.08 -1.79
C ASP A 73 2.27 -9.30 -0.58
N SER A 74 3.49 -8.73 -0.61
CA SER A 74 4.45 -8.79 0.50
C SER A 74 4.27 -7.67 1.54
N GLY A 75 3.23 -6.83 1.40
CA GLY A 75 3.00 -5.65 2.22
C GLY A 75 3.48 -4.35 1.55
N LEU A 76 3.75 -3.32 2.35
CA LEU A 76 4.21 -2.04 1.86
C LEU A 76 5.66 -2.14 1.36
N VAL A 77 5.91 -1.67 0.15
CA VAL A 77 7.22 -1.65 -0.49
C VAL A 77 7.64 -0.23 -0.86
N GLU A 78 8.95 -0.01 -0.87
CA GLU A 78 9.62 1.18 -1.37
C GLU A 78 10.24 0.86 -2.73
N CYS A 79 9.77 1.53 -3.79
CA CYS A 79 10.25 1.32 -5.14
C CYS A 79 10.97 2.55 -5.70
N THR A 80 11.91 2.35 -6.61
CA THR A 80 12.61 3.44 -7.32
C THR A 80 11.74 4.06 -8.42
N GLU A 81 10.75 3.32 -8.89
CA GLU A 81 9.79 3.70 -9.92
C GLU A 81 8.36 3.25 -9.55
N VAL A 82 7.34 3.69 -10.28
CA VAL A 82 5.93 3.40 -9.91
C VAL A 82 5.45 2.01 -10.33
N PHE A 83 6.13 1.32 -11.25
CA PHE A 83 5.59 0.12 -11.91
C PHE A 83 5.90 -1.20 -11.19
N ALA A 84 6.60 -1.14 -10.06
CA ALA A 84 7.04 -2.30 -9.29
C ALA A 84 7.70 -3.41 -10.14
N ARG A 85 8.53 -3.04 -11.12
CA ARG A 85 9.28 -4.03 -11.91
C ARG A 85 10.18 -4.87 -10.99
N PRO A 86 10.54 -6.10 -11.40
CA PRO A 86 11.50 -6.90 -10.65
C PRO A 86 12.77 -6.09 -10.32
N THR A 87 13.27 -6.26 -9.09
CA THR A 87 14.46 -5.59 -8.53
C THR A 87 14.32 -4.10 -8.19
N THR A 88 13.23 -3.42 -8.58
CA THR A 88 13.06 -1.98 -8.31
C THR A 88 12.39 -1.66 -7.00
N CYS A 89 11.94 -2.67 -6.26
CA CYS A 89 11.31 -2.53 -4.96
C CYS A 89 12.09 -3.24 -3.85
N ARG A 90 11.91 -2.75 -2.62
CA ARG A 90 12.40 -3.36 -1.39
C ARG A 90 11.35 -3.25 -0.29
N PRO A 91 11.45 -4.04 0.80
CA PRO A 91 10.59 -3.87 1.97
C PRO A 91 10.60 -2.42 2.46
N SER A 92 9.43 -1.90 2.79
CA SER A 92 9.31 -0.51 3.23
C SER A 92 10.03 -0.26 4.55
N THR A 93 10.63 0.93 4.65
CA THR A 93 11.20 1.46 5.90
C THR A 93 10.32 2.57 6.48
N TYR A 94 9.07 2.69 6.02
CA TYR A 94 8.11 3.67 6.52
C TYR A 94 7.85 3.45 8.02
N GLY A 95 7.81 4.54 8.77
CA GLY A 95 7.73 4.52 10.24
C GLY A 95 9.09 4.31 10.94
N VAL A 96 10.11 3.81 10.25
CA VAL A 96 11.46 3.62 10.80
C VAL A 96 12.41 4.72 10.33
N GLU A 97 12.42 5.00 9.03
CA GLU A 97 13.32 5.98 8.43
C GLU A 97 12.56 7.22 7.94
N LYS A 98 13.11 8.41 8.22
CA LYS A 98 12.59 9.68 7.70
C LYS A 98 13.21 9.99 6.33
N ARG A 99 12.43 9.93 5.27
CA ARG A 99 12.86 10.16 3.88
C ARG A 99 11.70 10.62 3.00
N SER A 100 12.03 11.21 1.85
CA SER A 100 11.05 11.59 0.84
C SER A 100 10.37 10.36 0.25
N ARG A 101 9.04 10.40 0.23
CA ARG A 101 8.17 9.31 -0.23
C ARG A 101 7.00 9.89 -1.01
N ALA A 102 6.62 9.21 -2.08
CA ALA A 102 5.43 9.51 -2.83
C ALA A 102 4.57 8.25 -2.90
N TRP A 103 3.29 8.38 -2.59
CA TRP A 103 2.37 7.26 -2.43
C TRP A 103 1.67 6.98 -3.74
N ILE A 104 1.85 5.76 -4.26
CA ILE A 104 1.26 5.34 -5.52
C ILE A 104 0.03 4.51 -5.20
N VAL A 105 -1.12 5.08 -5.49
CA VAL A 105 -2.42 4.52 -5.12
C VAL A 105 -3.38 4.56 -6.31
N LYS A 106 -4.41 3.72 -6.24
CA LYS A 106 -5.49 3.70 -7.23
C LYS A 106 -6.74 4.31 -6.61
N VAL A 107 -7.29 5.33 -7.26
CA VAL A 107 -8.48 6.07 -6.82
C VAL A 107 -9.38 6.29 -8.03
N ASN A 108 -10.66 5.96 -7.92
CA ASN A 108 -11.63 6.03 -9.02
C ASN A 108 -11.13 5.33 -10.30
N GLY A 109 -10.47 4.18 -10.15
CA GLY A 109 -9.87 3.41 -11.24
C GLY A 109 -8.61 4.01 -11.86
N GLN A 110 -8.11 5.14 -11.34
CA GLN A 110 -6.93 5.83 -11.87
C GLN A 110 -5.74 5.73 -10.93
N TRP A 111 -4.56 5.53 -11.49
CA TRP A 111 -3.31 5.58 -10.73
C TRP A 111 -2.87 7.02 -10.51
N VAL A 112 -2.62 7.34 -9.25
CA VAL A 112 -2.20 8.68 -8.81
C VAL A 112 -0.98 8.58 -7.89
N GLN A 113 -0.21 9.66 -7.85
CA GLN A 113 0.88 9.88 -6.90
C GLN A 113 0.44 10.94 -5.88
N CYS A 114 0.40 10.57 -4.60
CA CYS A 114 0.06 11.47 -3.50
C CYS A 114 1.30 11.79 -2.65
N ALA A 115 1.36 12.99 -2.08
CA ALA A 115 2.48 13.39 -1.20
C ALA A 115 2.41 12.76 0.20
N GLN A 116 1.24 12.26 0.60
CA GLN A 116 0.96 11.69 1.92
C GLN A 116 0.24 10.34 1.76
N PRO A 117 0.23 9.48 2.81
CA PRO A 117 -0.51 8.21 2.82
C PRO A 117 -2.01 8.41 2.94
N ASP A 118 -2.57 9.30 2.13
CA ASP A 118 -3.97 9.66 2.16
C ASP A 118 -4.44 10.04 0.76
N SER A 119 -5.58 9.48 0.35
CA SER A 119 -6.18 9.72 -0.97
C SER A 119 -6.99 11.01 -1.03
N SER A 120 -7.31 11.64 0.12
CA SER A 120 -8.05 12.91 0.16
C SER A 120 -7.16 14.15 -0.09
N GLY A 121 -5.84 13.97 -0.04
CA GLY A 121 -4.85 15.02 -0.25
C GLY A 121 -4.56 15.37 -1.71
N LYS A 122 -3.49 16.14 -1.92
CA LYS A 122 -3.01 16.54 -3.25
C LYS A 122 -2.38 15.33 -3.95
N CYS A 123 -3.16 14.69 -4.83
CA CYS A 123 -2.71 13.59 -5.67
C CYS A 123 -2.66 14.03 -7.14
N VAL A 124 -1.62 13.62 -7.86
CA VAL A 124 -1.44 13.89 -9.29
C VAL A 124 -1.57 12.60 -10.09
N SER A 125 -2.24 12.65 -11.25
CA SER A 125 -2.40 11.47 -12.10
C SER A 125 -1.06 11.00 -12.66
N LEU A 126 -0.77 9.70 -12.61
CA LEU A 126 0.45 9.17 -13.23
C LEU A 126 0.48 9.39 -14.74
N LYS A 127 -0.68 9.48 -15.40
CA LYS A 127 -0.80 9.79 -16.83
C LYS A 127 -0.33 11.20 -17.17
N SER A 128 -0.35 12.11 -16.20
CA SER A 128 0.10 13.50 -16.36
C SER A 128 1.60 13.67 -16.08
N LEU A 129 2.26 12.66 -15.52
CA LEU A 129 3.68 12.72 -15.23
C LEU A 129 4.48 12.36 -16.49
N PRO A 130 5.59 13.08 -16.78
CA PRO A 130 6.49 12.67 -17.84
C PRO A 130 7.09 11.31 -17.49
N VAL A 131 7.40 10.48 -18.50
CA VAL A 131 7.93 9.12 -18.31
C VAL A 131 9.15 9.10 -17.39
N SER A 132 10.01 10.12 -17.47
CA SER A 132 11.19 10.30 -16.61
C SER A 132 10.89 10.57 -15.14
N ALA A 133 9.71 11.09 -14.79
CA ALA A 133 9.29 11.29 -13.40
C ALA A 133 8.68 10.02 -12.77
N VAL A 134 8.45 9.01 -13.61
CA VAL A 134 7.79 7.75 -13.27
C VAL A 134 8.80 6.60 -13.19
N GLN A 135 10.01 6.79 -13.76
CA GLN A 135 11.15 5.87 -13.80
C GLN A 135 12.29 6.26 -12.84
#